data_AF-X0Y287-F1
#
_entry.id   AF-X0Y287-F1
#
_cell.length_a   1.000
_cell.length_b   1.000
_cell.length_c   1.000
_cell.angle_alpha   90.00
_cell.angle_beta   90.00
_cell.angle_gamma   90.00
#
_symmetry.space_group_name_H-M   'P 1'
#
loop_
_entity.id
_entity.type
_entity.pdbx_description
1 polymer ?
#
loop_
_entity_poly.entity_id
_entity_poly.type
_entity_poly.pdbx_seq_one_letter_code
_entity_poly.pdbx_strand_id
1 'polypeptide(L)'
;VNGTVEYVINPSNMALNGYDDVYSYDRDDWWTFNRHYWGRNISEIISHTSASGLNYTARIWSVDGWASPRPFGGKKEQRYNNTEIEYGITPPRETWDEVNLTSKPLPDTDLLMALVFADQEFGESGQGITDPIWPYRRTCGYNRGPFYLIVPDRPRETYLSHVTTIEITSYLGAIPPGFDL
;
A
#
# COMPACT_ATOMS: atom_id res chain seq x y z
N VAL A 1 18.17 3.19 25.34
CA VAL A 1 17.10 2.19 25.42
C VAL A 1 16.54 2.05 24.01
N ASN A 2 16.84 0.94 23.32
CA ASN A 2 16.28 0.66 21.99
C ASN A 2 14.80 0.31 22.17
N GLY A 3 13.94 1.32 22.10
CA GLY A 3 12.51 1.17 22.31
C GLY A 3 11.82 0.82 21.01
N THR A 4 11.54 -0.47 20.80
CA THR A 4 10.55 -0.89 19.80
C THR A 4 9.18 -0.46 20.30
N VAL A 5 8.57 0.54 19.67
CA VAL A 5 7.18 0.93 19.93
C VAL A 5 6.29 0.06 19.05
N GLU A 6 5.52 -0.83 19.67
CA GLU A 6 4.57 -1.69 18.96
C GLU A 6 3.20 -1.00 18.91
N TYR A 7 2.76 -0.66 17.69
CA TYR A 7 1.40 -0.17 17.43
C TYR A 7 0.56 -1.32 16.89
N VAL A 8 -0.44 -1.76 17.66
CA VAL A 8 -1.32 -2.85 17.27
C VAL A 8 -2.46 -2.30 16.41
N ILE A 9 -2.48 -2.66 15.13
CA ILE A 9 -3.56 -2.34 14.21
C ILE A 9 -4.72 -3.34 14.43
N ASN A 10 -5.92 -2.84 14.65
CA ASN A 10 -7.13 -3.64 14.80
C ASN A 10 -8.30 -3.03 14.01
N PRO A 11 -9.38 -3.79 13.73
CA PRO A 11 -10.48 -3.27 12.92
C PRO A 11 -11.11 -1.97 13.45
N SER A 12 -11.13 -1.77 14.77
CA SER A 12 -11.71 -0.57 15.37
C SER A 12 -10.83 0.68 15.22
N ASN A 13 -9.50 0.55 15.19
CA ASN A 13 -8.60 1.68 14.96
C ASN A 13 -8.29 1.96 13.49
N MET A 14 -8.60 1.01 12.61
CA MET A 14 -8.54 1.19 11.16
C MET A 14 -9.69 2.00 10.59
N ALA A 15 -10.83 2.00 11.29
CA ALA A 15 -11.99 2.82 10.92
C ALA A 15 -11.95 4.24 11.52
N LEU A 16 -11.06 4.50 12.49
CA LEU A 16 -10.82 5.84 13.02
C LEU A 16 -10.05 6.65 11.98
N ASN A 17 -10.61 7.79 11.54
CA ASN A 17 -10.14 8.58 10.40
C ASN A 17 -10.00 7.77 9.11
N GLY A 18 -11.01 6.97 8.81
CA GLY A 18 -11.04 6.13 7.61
C GLY A 18 -10.71 6.94 6.34
N TYR A 19 -9.71 6.45 5.62
CA TYR A 19 -9.38 6.88 4.28
C TYR A 19 -10.32 6.18 3.30
N ASP A 20 -10.95 6.98 2.44
CA ASP A 20 -11.97 6.56 1.48
C ASP A 20 -11.62 7.16 0.12
N ASP A 21 -11.06 6.34 -0.77
CA ASP A 21 -10.57 6.82 -2.06
C ASP A 21 -10.66 5.76 -3.17
N VAL A 22 -10.59 6.23 -4.41
CA VAL A 22 -10.77 5.42 -5.62
C VAL A 22 -9.42 5.17 -6.27
N TYR A 23 -8.98 3.91 -6.27
CA TYR A 23 -7.77 3.51 -6.98
C TYR A 23 -8.13 2.80 -8.28
N SER A 24 -7.39 3.13 -9.33
CA SER A 24 -7.41 2.36 -10.57
C SER A 24 -6.54 1.11 -10.42
N TYR A 25 -7.03 -0.04 -10.87
CA TYR A 25 -6.20 -1.25 -10.98
C TYR A 25 -6.40 -1.93 -12.33
N ASP A 26 -5.33 -2.56 -12.82
CA ASP A 26 -5.35 -3.36 -14.04
C ASP A 26 -5.71 -4.82 -13.75
N ARG A 27 -6.51 -5.41 -14.64
CA ARG A 27 -6.77 -6.85 -14.71
C ARG A 27 -5.86 -7.50 -15.76
N ASP A 28 -5.64 -8.80 -15.63
CA ASP A 28 -4.82 -9.64 -16.51
C ASP A 28 -5.31 -9.68 -17.98
N ASP A 29 -6.47 -9.09 -18.28
CA ASP A 29 -7.01 -8.91 -19.63
C ASP A 29 -6.94 -7.46 -20.17
N TRP A 30 -6.17 -6.59 -19.51
CA TRP A 30 -5.80 -5.23 -19.95
C TRP A 30 -6.93 -4.19 -19.82
N TRP A 31 -7.80 -4.40 -18.84
CA TRP A 31 -8.85 -3.44 -18.48
C TRP A 31 -8.53 -2.77 -17.16
N THR A 32 -8.60 -1.43 -17.14
CA THR A 32 -8.44 -0.62 -15.94
C THR A 32 -9.81 -0.34 -15.32
N PHE A 33 -9.98 -0.66 -14.04
CA PHE A 33 -11.20 -0.39 -13.29
C PHE A 33 -10.91 0.49 -12.08
N ASN A 34 -11.85 1.40 -11.80
CA ASN A 34 -11.85 2.21 -10.60
C ASN A 34 -12.60 1.47 -9.50
N ARG A 35 -11.95 1.27 -8.34
CA ARG A 35 -12.58 0.66 -7.17
C ARG A 35 -12.43 1.57 -5.97
N HIS A 36 -13.49 1.67 -5.18
CA HIS A 36 -13.46 2.38 -3.91
C HIS A 36 -12.83 1.51 -2.82
N TYR A 37 -11.91 2.08 -2.05
CA TYR A 37 -11.20 1.39 -0.98
C TYR A 37 -11.38 2.13 0.34
N TRP A 38 -11.64 1.36 1.39
CA TRP A 38 -11.74 1.84 2.75
C TRP A 38 -10.58 1.33 3.57
N GLY A 39 -9.79 2.26 4.09
CA GLY A 39 -8.54 1.94 4.74
C GLY A 39 -8.06 3.05 5.65
N ARG A 40 -6.75 3.07 5.82
CA ARG A 40 -6.03 4.09 6.55
C ARG A 40 -4.68 4.36 5.91
N ASN A 41 -4.32 5.62 5.76
CA ASN A 41 -3.05 6.01 5.16
C ASN A 41 -1.88 5.61 6.06
N ILE A 42 -0.79 5.14 5.45
CA ILE A 42 0.41 4.77 6.19
C ILE A 42 1.00 6.01 6.89
N SER A 43 1.01 7.16 6.23
CA SER A 43 1.46 8.43 6.83
C SER A 43 0.69 8.79 8.10
N GLU A 44 -0.62 8.56 8.13
CA GLU A 44 -1.44 8.78 9.32
C GLU A 44 -1.07 7.79 10.44
N ILE A 45 -0.84 6.51 10.11
CA ILE A 45 -0.35 5.52 11.09
C ILE A 45 0.99 5.98 11.67
N ILE A 46 1.93 6.43 10.82
CA ILE A 46 3.23 6.95 11.27
C ILE A 46 3.06 8.15 12.21
N SER A 47 2.09 9.03 11.95
CA SER A 47 1.83 10.23 12.77
C SER A 47 1.50 9.90 14.24
N HIS A 48 1.04 8.67 14.52
CA HIS A 48 0.77 8.19 15.88
C HIS A 48 1.94 7.46 16.54
N THR A 49 3.08 7.35 15.85
CA THR A 49 4.29 6.69 16.37
C THR A 49 5.34 7.71 16.78
N SER A 50 6.40 7.26 17.44
CA SER A 50 7.57 8.09 17.75
C SER A 50 8.36 8.54 16.51
N ALA A 51 8.02 8.05 15.31
CA ALA A 51 8.65 8.45 14.06
C ALA A 51 8.02 9.72 13.45
N SER A 52 6.90 10.21 13.97
CA SER A 52 6.24 11.42 13.50
C SER A 52 7.20 12.62 13.49
N GLY A 53 7.31 13.28 12.34
CA GLY A 53 8.18 14.45 12.16
C GLY A 53 9.69 14.15 12.13
N LEU A 54 10.09 12.88 12.09
CA LEU A 54 11.48 12.47 11.97
C LEU A 54 11.79 11.96 10.55
N ASN A 55 13.08 11.81 10.25
CA ASN A 55 13.49 10.97 9.14
C ASN A 55 13.32 9.51 9.55
N TYR A 56 12.69 8.70 8.69
CA TYR A 56 12.49 7.28 8.95
C TYR A 56 12.49 6.48 7.66
N THR A 57 12.71 5.18 7.82
CA THR A 57 12.41 4.19 6.80
C THR A 57 11.40 3.18 7.33
N ALA A 58 10.54 2.63 6.46
CA ALA A 58 9.57 1.63 6.83
C ALA A 58 9.58 0.40 5.91
N ARG A 59 9.21 -0.76 6.48
CA ARG A 59 8.89 -1.99 5.76
C ARG A 59 7.55 -2.52 6.24
N ILE A 60 6.70 -2.92 5.30
CA ILE A 60 5.41 -3.54 5.59
C ILE A 60 5.53 -5.03 5.32
N TRP A 61 5.18 -5.86 6.30
CA TRP A 61 5.35 -7.31 6.27
C TRP A 61 4.00 -8.03 6.26
N SER A 62 3.93 -9.09 5.45
CA SER A 62 2.85 -10.07 5.51
C SER A 62 3.10 -11.17 6.52
N VAL A 63 2.04 -11.90 6.84
CA VAL A 63 2.05 -13.07 7.74
C VAL A 63 3.06 -14.16 7.33
N ASP A 64 3.39 -14.28 6.05
CA ASP A 64 4.39 -15.24 5.54
C ASP A 64 5.85 -14.75 5.71
N GLY A 65 6.05 -13.58 6.33
CA GLY A 65 7.37 -13.04 6.66
C GLY A 65 8.08 -12.29 5.54
N TRP A 66 7.37 -11.94 4.45
CA TRP A 66 7.95 -11.15 3.35
C TRP A 66 7.50 -9.69 3.40
N ALA A 67 8.44 -8.79 3.12
CA ALA A 67 8.15 -7.37 2.95
C ALA A 67 7.58 -7.10 1.55
N SER A 68 6.67 -6.15 1.42
CA SER A 68 6.02 -5.84 0.14
C SER A 68 5.47 -4.40 0.07
N PRO A 69 5.12 -3.89 -1.13
CA PRO A 69 4.87 -4.61 -2.39
C PRO A 69 6.05 -5.46 -2.87
N ARG A 70 5.76 -6.67 -3.33
CA ARG A 70 6.79 -7.67 -3.61
C ARG A 70 7.38 -7.42 -5.01
N PRO A 71 8.69 -7.21 -5.16
CA PRO A 71 9.28 -7.01 -6.48
C PRO A 71 9.24 -8.33 -7.25
N PHE A 72 9.06 -8.25 -8.57
CA PHE A 72 9.14 -9.43 -9.42
C PHE A 72 10.54 -10.05 -9.40
N GLY A 73 10.60 -11.39 -9.42
CA GLY A 73 11.87 -12.12 -9.52
C GLY A 73 12.61 -12.35 -8.19
N GLY A 74 11.92 -12.26 -7.05
CA GLY A 74 12.45 -12.73 -5.76
C GLY A 74 13.49 -11.80 -5.10
N LYS A 75 13.59 -10.55 -5.56
CA LYS A 75 14.36 -9.51 -4.87
C LYS A 75 13.67 -9.13 -3.55
N LYS A 76 14.43 -8.52 -2.63
CA LYS A 76 13.83 -7.92 -1.42
C LYS A 76 13.34 -6.53 -1.77
N GLU A 77 12.12 -6.20 -1.37
CA GLU A 77 11.60 -4.84 -1.49
C GLU A 77 12.47 -3.88 -0.67
N GLN A 78 12.82 -2.75 -1.27
CA GLN A 78 13.55 -1.68 -0.63
C GLN A 78 12.68 -1.00 0.43
N ARG A 79 13.32 -0.29 1.37
CA ARG A 79 12.55 0.40 2.43
C ARG A 79 11.89 1.65 1.86
N TYR A 80 10.72 2.02 2.37
CA TYR A 80 10.08 3.28 2.06
C TYR A 80 10.63 4.37 2.96
N ASN A 81 11.09 5.49 2.42
CA ASN A 81 11.50 6.62 3.24
C ASN A 81 10.30 7.50 3.64
N ASN A 82 10.54 8.48 4.51
CA ASN A 82 9.51 9.39 4.99
C ASN A 82 8.85 10.21 3.88
N THR A 83 9.61 10.61 2.87
CA THR A 83 9.07 11.40 1.75
C THR A 83 8.09 10.57 0.93
N GLU A 84 8.46 9.33 0.60
CA GLU A 84 7.61 8.39 -0.13
C GLU A 84 6.32 8.07 0.64
N ILE A 85 6.40 7.92 1.96
CA ILE A 85 5.24 7.63 2.80
C ILE A 85 4.30 8.83 2.94
N GLU A 86 4.84 10.04 3.08
CA GLU A 86 4.07 11.24 3.35
C GLU A 86 3.52 11.91 2.09
N TYR A 87 4.23 11.80 0.97
CA TYR A 87 3.94 12.54 -0.26
C TYR A 87 3.73 11.65 -1.49
N GLY A 88 3.83 10.33 -1.34
CA GLY A 88 3.72 9.38 -2.44
C GLY A 88 5.07 9.05 -3.08
N ILE A 89 5.09 7.96 -3.84
CA ILE A 89 6.27 7.55 -4.61
C ILE A 89 6.31 8.31 -5.94
N THR A 90 7.51 8.60 -6.45
CA THR A 90 7.65 9.11 -7.81
C THR A 90 7.92 7.94 -8.76
N PRO A 91 7.01 7.60 -9.69
CA PRO A 91 7.23 6.53 -10.64
C PRO A 91 8.22 6.93 -11.78
N PRO A 92 8.97 5.96 -12.34
CA PRO A 92 9.06 4.58 -11.89
C PRO A 92 10.07 4.53 -10.74
N ARG A 93 9.65 4.00 -9.59
CA ARG A 93 10.59 3.76 -8.48
C ARG A 93 11.58 2.67 -8.90
N GLU A 94 11.06 1.65 -9.58
CA GLU A 94 11.81 0.51 -10.08
C GLU A 94 11.38 0.16 -11.51
N THR A 95 12.22 -0.59 -12.24
CA THR A 95 11.95 -0.93 -13.65
C THR A 95 10.67 -1.76 -13.87
N TRP A 96 10.17 -2.43 -12.83
CA TRP A 96 8.90 -3.16 -12.89
C TRP A 96 7.67 -2.31 -12.60
N ASP A 97 7.86 -1.03 -12.25
CA ASP A 97 6.77 -0.05 -12.15
C ASP A 97 6.48 0.59 -13.52
N GLU A 98 7.16 0.12 -14.56
CA GLU A 98 6.96 0.56 -15.93
C GLU A 98 5.75 -0.15 -16.58
N VAL A 99 4.97 0.60 -17.34
CA VAL A 99 3.85 0.10 -18.14
C VAL A 99 4.37 -0.89 -19.17
N ASN A 100 3.89 -2.13 -19.11
CA ASN A 100 4.11 -3.16 -20.13
C ASN A 100 5.57 -3.37 -20.54
N LEU A 101 6.54 -3.17 -19.63
CA LEU A 101 7.99 -3.24 -19.92
C LEU A 101 8.44 -2.27 -21.03
N THR A 102 7.71 -1.17 -21.25
CA THR A 102 7.97 -0.22 -22.34
C THR A 102 8.82 0.99 -21.92
N SER A 103 9.47 0.96 -20.75
CA SER A 103 10.26 2.08 -20.21
C SER A 103 9.47 3.36 -19.93
N LYS A 104 8.15 3.23 -19.79
CA LYS A 104 7.25 4.32 -19.42
C LYS A 104 6.75 4.09 -18.00
N PRO A 105 6.85 5.08 -17.10
CA PRO A 105 6.29 4.94 -15.76
C PRO A 105 4.77 4.77 -15.80
N LEU A 106 4.23 4.16 -14.75
CA LEU A 106 2.82 4.34 -14.41
C LEU A 106 2.50 5.84 -14.23
N PRO A 107 1.28 6.31 -14.53
CA PRO A 107 0.91 7.73 -14.39
C PRO A 107 1.06 8.20 -12.94
N ASP A 108 1.53 9.43 -12.71
CA ASP A 108 1.55 10.03 -11.36
C ASP A 108 0.13 10.13 -10.78
N THR A 109 0.01 9.81 -9.49
CA THR A 109 -1.20 10.03 -8.71
C THR A 109 -0.92 10.81 -7.42
N ASP A 110 -1.92 11.55 -6.94
CA ASP A 110 -1.90 12.22 -5.62
C ASP A 110 -2.34 11.29 -4.47
N LEU A 111 -2.70 10.04 -4.79
CA LEU A 111 -3.07 9.03 -3.80
C LEU A 111 -1.86 8.60 -2.97
N LEU A 112 -2.11 8.24 -1.71
CA LEU A 112 -1.08 7.77 -0.78
C LEU A 112 -1.12 6.26 -0.58
N MET A 113 -0.05 5.71 0.01
CA MET A 113 -0.04 4.32 0.47
C MET A 113 -1.09 4.12 1.56
N ALA A 114 -1.92 3.09 1.41
CA ALA A 114 -3.03 2.83 2.31
C ALA A 114 -3.08 1.35 2.72
N LEU A 115 -3.35 1.13 4.01
CA LEU A 115 -3.72 -0.18 4.53
C LEU A 115 -5.24 -0.32 4.46
N VAL A 116 -5.72 -1.27 3.66
CA VAL A 116 -7.13 -1.44 3.33
C VAL A 116 -7.76 -2.57 4.15
N PHE A 117 -8.94 -2.32 4.71
CA PHE A 117 -9.74 -3.30 5.46
C PHE A 117 -11.07 -3.65 4.79
N ALA A 118 -11.53 -2.82 3.85
CA ALA A 118 -12.70 -3.11 3.03
C ALA A 118 -12.55 -2.49 1.65
N ASP A 119 -13.16 -3.10 0.65
CA ASP A 119 -13.20 -2.55 -0.70
C ASP A 119 -14.59 -2.71 -1.31
N GLN A 120 -14.84 -1.93 -2.36
CA GLN A 120 -16.07 -2.02 -3.10
C GLN A 120 -16.06 -3.30 -3.91
N GLU A 121 -17.01 -4.18 -3.59
CA GLU A 121 -17.23 -5.37 -4.39
C GLU A 121 -17.81 -4.96 -5.74
N PHE A 122 -17.07 -5.26 -6.80
CA PHE A 122 -17.65 -5.41 -8.12
C PHE A 122 -18.29 -6.79 -8.19
N GLY A 123 -19.56 -6.86 -8.62
CA GLY A 123 -19.98 -8.02 -9.38
C GLY A 123 -19.12 -8.07 -10.65
N GLU A 124 -18.29 -9.09 -10.78
CA GLU A 124 -17.27 -9.18 -11.83
C GLU A 124 -17.93 -9.30 -13.20
N SER A 125 -18.16 -8.18 -13.89
CA SER A 125 -18.68 -8.22 -15.24
C SER A 125 -17.58 -8.34 -16.28
N GLY A 126 -17.49 -9.50 -16.92
CA GLY A 126 -17.05 -9.59 -18.30
C GLY A 126 -18.23 -9.36 -19.26
N GLN A 127 -17.98 -8.73 -20.40
CA GLN A 127 -18.87 -8.74 -21.58
C GLN A 127 -20.28 -8.11 -21.43
N GLY A 128 -20.38 -6.89 -20.88
CA GLY A 128 -21.52 -6.02 -21.17
C GLY A 128 -22.72 -6.08 -20.22
N ILE A 129 -22.54 -6.58 -19.00
CA ILE A 129 -23.52 -6.41 -17.91
C ILE A 129 -22.90 -5.45 -16.90
N THR A 130 -23.51 -4.30 -16.65
CA THR A 130 -23.10 -3.43 -15.53
C THR A 130 -23.70 -4.04 -14.28
N ASP A 131 -22.96 -4.89 -13.56
CA ASP A 131 -23.38 -5.21 -12.21
C ASP A 131 -23.43 -3.89 -11.43
N PRO A 132 -24.56 -3.59 -10.75
CA PRO A 132 -24.69 -2.33 -10.06
C PRO A 132 -23.59 -2.24 -9.01
N ILE A 133 -22.91 -1.10 -8.99
CA ILE A 133 -21.94 -0.76 -7.94
C ILE A 133 -22.59 -1.08 -6.59
N TRP A 134 -22.05 -2.06 -5.87
CA TRP A 134 -22.68 -2.45 -4.63
C TRP A 134 -22.45 -1.34 -3.61
N PRO A 135 -23.49 -0.76 -3.00
CA PRO A 135 -23.35 0.41 -2.14
C PRO A 135 -22.74 0.05 -0.78
N TYR A 136 -22.61 -1.25 -0.48
CA TYR A 136 -22.12 -1.74 0.79
C TYR A 136 -20.65 -2.16 0.69
N ARG A 137 -19.87 -1.75 1.69
CA ARG A 137 -18.45 -2.09 1.83
C ARG A 137 -18.31 -3.59 2.08
N ARG A 138 -17.44 -4.27 1.35
CA ARG A 138 -17.07 -5.65 1.67
C ARG A 138 -15.75 -5.67 2.42
N THR A 139 -15.79 -6.11 3.67
CA THR A 139 -14.58 -6.34 4.46
C THR A 139 -13.68 -7.38 3.81
N CYS A 140 -12.38 -7.16 3.88
CA CYS A 140 -11.35 -8.08 3.40
C CYS A 140 -11.53 -9.46 4.04
N GLY A 141 -11.92 -10.45 3.23
CA GLY A 141 -12.03 -11.84 3.67
C GLY A 141 -10.67 -12.55 3.75
N TYR A 142 -10.69 -13.85 4.09
CA TYR A 142 -9.50 -14.69 4.28
C TYR A 142 -8.45 -14.65 3.16
N ASN A 143 -8.86 -14.36 1.92
CA ASN A 143 -7.94 -14.36 0.77
C ASN A 143 -6.95 -13.19 0.80
N ARG A 144 -7.24 -12.09 1.51
CA ARG A 144 -6.39 -10.89 1.56
C ARG A 144 -6.30 -10.24 2.93
N GLY A 145 -7.19 -10.62 3.84
CA GLY A 145 -7.42 -9.96 5.12
C GLY A 145 -6.49 -10.42 6.26
N PRO A 146 -6.60 -9.79 7.44
CA PRO A 146 -7.57 -8.74 7.75
C PRO A 146 -7.26 -7.40 7.06
N PHE A 147 -6.01 -7.19 6.62
CA PHE A 147 -5.57 -5.99 5.92
C PHE A 147 -4.66 -6.30 4.73
N TYR A 148 -4.72 -5.47 3.69
CA TYR A 148 -3.76 -5.48 2.59
C TYR A 148 -3.29 -4.07 2.25
N LEU A 149 -2.06 -3.96 1.76
CA LEU A 149 -1.42 -2.69 1.40
C LEU A 149 -1.72 -2.37 -0.07
N ILE A 150 -2.20 -1.16 -0.33
CA ILE A 150 -2.20 -0.55 -1.66
C ILE A 150 -1.05 0.44 -1.71
N VAL A 151 -0.24 0.34 -2.77
CA VAL A 151 0.76 1.34 -3.10
C VAL A 151 0.36 1.94 -4.45
N PRO A 152 -0.04 3.22 -4.48
CA PRO A 152 -0.30 3.91 -5.74
C PRO A 152 0.92 3.82 -6.68
N ASP A 153 0.66 3.89 -7.98
CA ASP A 153 1.68 3.81 -9.04
C ASP A 153 2.53 2.53 -9.03
N ARG A 154 2.00 1.47 -8.41
CA ARG A 154 2.56 0.11 -8.44
C ARG A 154 1.52 -0.86 -8.99
N PRO A 155 1.93 -1.89 -9.75
CA PRO A 155 1.02 -2.92 -10.23
C PRO A 155 0.34 -3.67 -9.07
N ARG A 156 -0.96 -3.96 -9.21
CA ARG A 156 -1.79 -4.57 -8.15
C ARG A 156 -1.27 -5.93 -7.69
N GLU A 157 -0.69 -6.71 -8.57
CA GLU A 157 -0.15 -8.02 -8.28
C GLU A 157 1.06 -7.98 -7.33
N THR A 158 1.66 -6.79 -7.16
CA THR A 158 2.72 -6.57 -6.17
C THR A 158 2.17 -6.22 -4.78
N TYR A 159 0.89 -5.84 -4.66
CA TYR A 159 0.29 -5.41 -3.40
C TYR A 159 0.34 -6.49 -2.32
N LEU A 160 0.61 -6.06 -1.09
CA LEU A 160 0.81 -6.98 0.01
C LEU A 160 -0.52 -7.40 0.64
N SER A 161 -0.84 -8.68 0.61
CA SER A 161 -1.96 -9.26 1.36
C SER A 161 -1.54 -9.72 2.75
N HIS A 162 -2.49 -9.87 3.67
CA HIS A 162 -2.26 -10.41 5.03
C HIS A 162 -1.20 -9.61 5.81
N VAL A 163 -1.27 -8.29 5.75
CA VAL A 163 -0.34 -7.39 6.45
C VAL A 163 -0.50 -7.55 7.96
N THR A 164 0.62 -7.81 8.65
CA THR A 164 0.65 -7.98 10.11
C THR A 164 1.54 -6.97 10.82
N THR A 165 2.58 -6.46 10.14
CA THR A 165 3.62 -5.66 10.79
C THR A 165 4.07 -4.52 9.90
N ILE A 166 4.20 -3.33 10.48
CA ILE A 166 4.92 -2.20 9.86
C ILE A 166 6.16 -1.96 10.73
N GLU A 167 7.33 -2.29 10.20
CA GLU A 167 8.62 -2.04 10.83
C GLU A 167 9.07 -0.62 10.48
N ILE A 168 9.33 0.21 11.49
CA ILE A 168 9.77 1.60 11.31
C ILE A 168 11.14 1.78 11.97
N THR A 169 12.10 2.35 11.23
CA THR A 169 13.41 2.73 11.74
C THR A 169 13.55 4.25 11.64
N SER A 170 13.62 4.94 12.78
CA SER A 170 13.76 6.40 12.85
C SER A 170 15.22 6.83 13.01
N TYR A 171 15.55 8.01 12.49
CA TYR A 171 16.90 8.57 12.50
C TYR A 171 16.89 9.99 13.09
N LEU A 172 17.89 10.30 13.93
CA LEU A 172 18.08 11.64 14.51
C LEU A 172 18.72 12.65 13.54
N GLY A 173 19.04 12.21 12.32
CA GLY A 173 19.68 12.99 11.25
C GLY A 173 19.24 12.47 9.89
N ALA A 174 20.05 12.68 8.85
CA ALA A 174 19.77 12.14 7.52
C ALA A 174 19.67 10.61 7.54
N ILE A 175 18.83 10.05 6.66
CA ILE A 175 18.77 8.61 6.45
C ILE A 175 20.15 8.16 5.91
N PRO A 176 20.79 7.10 6.46
CA PRO A 176 22.12 6.71 6.04
C PRO A 176 22.14 6.22 4.58
N PRO A 177 23.22 6.50 3.82
CA PRO A 177 23.38 6.02 2.45
C PRO A 177 23.26 4.48 2.37
N GLY A 178 22.51 3.98 1.39
CA GLY A 178 22.26 2.54 1.19
C GLY A 178 21.03 1.99 1.93
N PHE A 179 20.28 2.84 2.63
CA PHE A 179 18.88 2.56 3.01
C PHE A 179 17.87 3.27 2.10
N ASP A 180 18.33 4.27 1.34
CA ASP A 180 17.66 4.93 0.22
C ASP A 180 18.31 4.46 -1.09
N LEU A 181 18.04 3.24 -1.54
CA LEU A 181 18.41 2.81 -2.89
C LEU A 181 17.40 1.80 -3.35
#